data_AF-R0K8T1-F1
#
_entry.id   AF-R0K8T1-F1
#
_cell.length_a   1.000
_cell.length_b   1.000
_cell.length_c   1.000
_cell.angle_alpha   90.00
_cell.angle_beta   90.00
_cell.angle_gamma   90.00
#
_symmetry.space_group_name_H-M   'P 1'
#
loop_
_entity.id
_entity.type
_entity.pdbx_description
1 polymer ?
#
loop_
_entity_poly.entity_id
_entity_poly.type
_entity_poly.pdbx_seq_one_letter_code
_entity_poly.pdbx_strand_id
1 'polypeptide(L)'
;MKNIYIIGAQSTGKSTLINALESCLEEIANEYSSQRPLVIREVARTVLRENHFRREDIATLPARALQLQRHILAAQYYAETTACPEGASTWYICDRSGLDPIVYAKCFVGDYAAAEMLASEFWQGLEDRMKESIVILCEAGCQWLEDDGVRLMPKDEKEWMRIDAAFRDLLRIRGISFYIISKDMTDLRERVQYVQRHAKSTGK
;
A
#
# COMPACT_ATOMS: atom_id res chain seq x y z
N MET A 1 -6.34 -0.91 18.43
CA MET A 1 -5.11 -0.35 17.81
C MET A 1 -5.51 0.35 16.51
N LYS A 2 -4.65 1.23 15.98
CA LYS A 2 -4.86 1.85 14.66
C LYS A 2 -4.51 0.85 13.55
N ASN A 3 -5.11 1.00 12.36
CA ASN A 3 -4.70 0.22 11.19
C ASN A 3 -3.30 0.64 10.75
N ILE A 4 -2.59 -0.26 10.07
CA ILE A 4 -1.24 -0.02 9.56
C ILE A 4 -1.25 -0.24 8.06
N TYR A 5 -0.82 0.77 7.30
CA TYR A 5 -0.64 0.67 5.86
C TYR A 5 0.84 0.65 5.52
N ILE A 6 1.30 -0.39 4.83
CA ILE A 6 2.66 -0.44 4.29
C ILE A 6 2.57 -0.17 2.78
N ILE A 7 3.00 1.01 2.37
CA ILE A 7 2.84 1.53 1.00
C ILE A 7 4.18 1.81 0.35
N GLY A 8 4.15 2.05 -0.95
CA GLY A 8 5.30 2.50 -1.73
C GLY A 8 5.45 1.77 -3.05
N ALA A 9 6.46 2.22 -3.80
CA ALA A 9 6.75 1.70 -5.12
C ALA A 9 6.99 0.17 -5.10
N GLN A 10 6.87 -0.49 -6.25
CA GLN A 10 7.10 -1.94 -6.36
C GLN A 10 8.53 -2.32 -5.91
N SER A 11 8.67 -3.58 -5.46
CA SER A 11 9.93 -4.20 -5.01
C SER A 11 10.72 -3.47 -3.91
N THR A 12 10.05 -2.75 -3.03
CA THR A 12 10.63 -2.16 -1.80
C THR A 12 10.58 -3.10 -0.58
N GLY A 13 10.34 -4.41 -0.79
CA GLY A 13 10.31 -5.42 0.28
C GLY A 13 9.09 -5.35 1.22
N LYS A 14 7.98 -4.73 0.79
CA LYS A 14 6.76 -4.54 1.61
C LYS A 14 6.14 -5.86 2.07
N SER A 15 5.89 -6.79 1.15
CA SER A 15 5.30 -8.08 1.52
C SER A 15 6.19 -8.87 2.49
N THR A 16 7.52 -8.80 2.33
CA THR A 16 8.48 -9.40 3.27
C THR A 16 8.38 -8.76 4.66
N LEU A 17 8.30 -7.42 4.71
CA LEU A 17 8.11 -6.68 5.97
C LEU A 17 6.79 -7.05 6.66
N ILE A 18 5.71 -7.18 5.88
CA ILE A 18 4.39 -7.54 6.43
C ILE A 18 4.39 -8.96 6.98
N ASN A 19 4.98 -9.92 6.26
CA ASN A 19 5.11 -11.30 6.76
C ASN A 19 5.86 -11.33 8.10
N ALA A 20 6.97 -10.61 8.20
CA ALA A 20 7.75 -10.53 9.44
C ALA A 20 6.96 -9.83 10.56
N LEU A 21 6.23 -8.77 10.24
CA LEU A 21 5.41 -8.05 11.21
C LEU A 21 4.25 -8.90 11.73
N GLU A 22 3.58 -9.64 10.85
CA GLU A 22 2.51 -10.59 11.19
C GLU A 22 3.05 -11.67 12.14
N SER A 23 4.15 -12.35 11.78
CA SER A 23 4.76 -13.38 12.65
C SER A 23 5.12 -12.83 14.04
N CYS A 24 5.75 -11.65 14.12
CA CYS A 24 6.06 -11.03 15.41
C CYS A 24 4.80 -10.69 16.23
N LEU A 25 3.72 -10.25 15.59
CA LEU A 25 2.48 -9.91 16.28
C LEU A 25 1.69 -11.15 16.70
N GLU A 26 1.79 -12.25 15.96
CA GLU A 26 1.22 -13.53 16.35
C GLU A 26 1.89 -14.08 17.61
N GLU A 27 3.22 -13.99 17.70
CA GLU A 27 3.98 -14.37 18.91
C GLU A 27 3.52 -13.58 20.13
N ILE A 28 3.41 -12.25 20.00
CA ILE A 28 2.94 -11.36 21.07
C ILE A 28 1.48 -11.65 21.44
N ALA A 29 0.61 -11.89 20.45
CA ALA A 29 -0.78 -12.18 20.69
C ALA A 29 -0.98 -13.50 21.43
N ASN A 30 -0.16 -14.50 21.15
CA ASN A 30 -0.17 -15.78 21.86
C ASN A 30 0.33 -15.63 23.30
N GLU A 31 1.32 -14.78 23.53
CA GLU A 31 1.88 -14.54 24.87
C GLU A 31 0.93 -13.73 25.78
N TYR A 32 0.20 -12.74 25.22
CA TYR A 32 -0.60 -11.79 26.00
C TYR A 32 -2.12 -11.87 25.77
N SER A 33 -2.62 -12.88 25.05
CA SER A 33 -4.04 -13.02 24.68
C SER A 33 -4.64 -11.77 24.02
N SER A 34 -3.84 -11.04 23.24
CA SER A 34 -4.29 -9.82 22.55
C SER A 34 -4.92 -10.15 21.19
N GLN A 35 -5.80 -9.27 20.70
CA GLN A 35 -6.40 -9.42 19.37
C GLN A 35 -5.33 -9.40 18.26
N ARG A 36 -5.36 -10.43 17.41
CA ARG A 36 -4.53 -10.50 16.21
C ARG A 36 -5.07 -9.55 15.13
N PRO A 37 -4.20 -8.83 14.40
CA PRO A 37 -4.64 -8.06 13.25
C PRO A 37 -5.10 -8.98 12.12
N LEU A 38 -6.07 -8.51 11.35
CA LEU A 38 -6.32 -9.08 10.03
C LEU A 38 -5.27 -8.54 9.05
N VAL A 39 -4.74 -9.38 8.16
CA VAL A 39 -3.78 -8.94 7.14
C VAL A 39 -4.47 -8.90 5.77
N ILE A 40 -4.66 -7.69 5.25
CA ILE A 40 -5.15 -7.47 3.89
C ILE A 40 -3.94 -7.57 2.97
N ARG A 41 -3.86 -8.68 2.24
CA ARG A 41 -2.80 -8.92 1.25
C ARG A 41 -3.03 -8.11 -0.01
N GLU A 42 -1.96 -7.93 -0.79
CA GLU A 42 -1.99 -7.14 -2.00
C GLU A 42 -3.11 -7.57 -2.96
N VAL A 43 -4.10 -6.69 -3.12
CA VAL A 43 -5.30 -6.92 -3.94
C VAL A 43 -4.99 -6.85 -5.44
N ALA A 44 -3.98 -6.07 -5.84
CA ALA A 44 -3.62 -5.91 -7.25
C ALA A 44 -3.28 -7.23 -7.96
N ARG A 45 -2.64 -8.17 -7.25
CA ARG A 45 -2.32 -9.50 -7.80
C ARG A 45 -3.57 -10.31 -8.10
N THR A 46 -4.60 -10.20 -7.25
CA THR A 46 -5.89 -10.87 -7.45
C THR A 46 -6.62 -10.26 -8.64
N VAL A 47 -6.70 -8.92 -8.70
CA VAL A 47 -7.35 -8.20 -9.80
C VAL A 47 -6.73 -8.53 -11.16
N LEU A 48 -5.39 -8.59 -11.24
CA LEU A 48 -4.69 -8.95 -12.48
C LEU A 48 -5.05 -10.37 -12.95
N ARG A 49 -5.12 -11.34 -12.03
CA ARG A 49 -5.47 -12.74 -12.35
C ARG A 49 -6.92 -12.89 -12.80
N GLU A 50 -7.85 -12.26 -12.09
CA GLU A 50 -9.30 -12.42 -12.31
C GLU A 50 -9.80 -11.69 -13.55
N ASN A 51 -9.20 -10.54 -13.90
CA ASN A 51 -9.68 -9.69 -14.99
C ASN A 51 -8.86 -9.88 -16.30
N HIS A 52 -7.99 -10.89 -16.35
CA HIS A 52 -7.17 -11.24 -17.51
C HIS A 52 -6.37 -10.08 -18.12
N PHE A 53 -5.93 -9.11 -17.29
CA PHE A 53 -5.08 -8.02 -17.76
C PHE A 53 -3.69 -8.55 -18.10
N ARG A 54 -3.24 -8.35 -19.35
CA ARG A 54 -1.87 -8.68 -19.76
C ARG A 54 -0.95 -7.49 -19.53
N ARG A 55 0.31 -7.77 -19.14
CA ARG A 55 1.34 -6.75 -18.90
C ARG A 55 1.54 -5.83 -20.11
N GLU A 56 1.56 -6.42 -21.31
CA GLU A 56 1.68 -5.69 -22.57
C GLU A 56 0.56 -4.64 -22.73
N ASP A 57 -0.69 -5.06 -22.55
CA ASP A 57 -1.86 -4.20 -22.73
C ASP A 57 -1.85 -3.00 -21.78
N ILE A 58 -1.43 -3.22 -20.53
CA ILE A 58 -1.34 -2.16 -19.52
C ILE A 58 -0.19 -1.19 -19.86
N ALA A 59 0.92 -1.69 -20.42
CA ALA A 59 2.07 -0.87 -20.78
C ALA A 59 1.85 -0.01 -22.03
N THR A 60 1.04 -0.48 -22.98
CA THR A 60 0.84 0.19 -24.27
C THR A 60 -0.44 1.02 -24.35
N LEU A 61 -1.47 0.70 -23.54
CA LEU A 61 -2.78 1.34 -23.62
C LEU A 61 -3.11 2.07 -22.30
N PRO A 62 -3.00 3.42 -22.26
CA PRO A 62 -3.32 4.21 -21.07
C PRO A 62 -4.74 3.96 -20.54
N ALA A 63 -5.71 3.69 -21.42
CA ALA A 63 -7.07 3.34 -21.03
C ALA A 63 -7.16 2.02 -20.26
N ARG A 64 -6.39 0.99 -20.65
CA ARG A 64 -6.31 -0.30 -19.92
C ARG A 64 -5.58 -0.14 -18.60
N ALA A 65 -4.51 0.66 -18.57
CA ALA A 65 -3.82 0.99 -17.33
C ALA A 65 -4.74 1.67 -16.32
N LEU A 66 -5.52 2.66 -16.76
CA LEU A 66 -6.50 3.33 -15.92
C LEU A 66 -7.60 2.38 -15.44
N GLN A 67 -8.13 1.55 -16.33
CA GLN A 67 -9.14 0.55 -15.99
C GLN A 67 -8.62 -0.38 -14.88
N LEU A 68 -7.41 -0.90 -15.01
CA LEU A 68 -6.76 -1.72 -13.98
C LEU A 68 -6.68 -0.98 -12.64
N GLN A 69 -6.19 0.26 -12.63
CA GLN A 69 -6.06 1.02 -11.37
C GLN A 69 -7.42 1.26 -10.71
N ARG A 70 -8.49 1.47 -11.47
CA ARG A 70 -9.86 1.57 -10.92
C ARG A 70 -10.34 0.26 -10.30
N HIS A 71 -10.09 -0.88 -10.95
CA HIS A 71 -10.44 -2.18 -10.39
C HIS A 71 -9.65 -2.47 -9.10
N ILE A 72 -8.37 -2.11 -9.04
CA ILE A 72 -7.56 -2.23 -7.83
C ILE A 72 -8.11 -1.35 -6.71
N LEU A 73 -8.45 -0.08 -7.00
CA LEU A 73 -9.02 0.84 -6.02
C LEU A 73 -10.35 0.30 -5.44
N ALA A 74 -11.26 -0.15 -6.30
CA ALA A 74 -12.53 -0.71 -5.88
C ALA A 74 -12.34 -1.98 -5.03
N ALA A 75 -11.49 -2.91 -5.50
CA ALA A 75 -11.23 -4.14 -4.76
C ALA A 75 -10.56 -3.87 -3.39
N GLN A 76 -9.69 -2.87 -3.31
CA GLN A 76 -9.08 -2.40 -2.06
C GLN A 76 -10.14 -1.83 -1.10
N TYR A 77 -11.07 -1.01 -1.63
CA TYR A 77 -12.19 -0.48 -0.85
C TYR A 77 -13.03 -1.60 -0.23
N TYR A 78 -13.40 -2.62 -1.02
CA TYR A 78 -14.17 -3.75 -0.51
C TYR A 78 -13.39 -4.56 0.52
N ALA A 79 -12.11 -4.86 0.28
CA ALA A 79 -11.28 -5.60 1.22
C ALA A 79 -11.18 -4.92 2.60
N GLU A 80 -10.94 -3.61 2.63
CA GLU A 80 -10.88 -2.84 3.88
C GLU A 80 -12.25 -2.71 4.56
N THR A 81 -13.33 -2.60 3.80
CA THR A 81 -14.70 -2.53 4.34
C THR A 81 -15.11 -3.86 4.98
N THR A 82 -14.77 -4.99 4.36
CA THR A 82 -15.02 -6.32 4.92
C THR A 82 -14.15 -6.61 6.14
N ALA A 83 -12.92 -6.07 6.19
CA ALA A 83 -12.00 -6.26 7.31
C ALA A 83 -12.43 -5.52 8.59
N CYS A 84 -13.18 -4.43 8.46
CA CYS A 84 -13.62 -3.60 9.58
C CYS A 84 -15.12 -3.27 9.46
N PRO A 85 -16.01 -4.27 9.66
CA PRO A 85 -17.45 -4.02 9.72
C PRO A 85 -17.79 -3.13 10.93
N GLU A 86 -18.81 -2.30 10.79
CA GLU A 86 -19.24 -1.36 11.84
C GLU A 86 -19.42 -2.09 13.19
N GLY A 87 -18.72 -1.62 14.22
CA GLY A 87 -18.80 -2.16 15.58
C GLY A 87 -17.77 -3.25 15.93
N ALA A 88 -16.90 -3.67 15.00
CA ALA A 88 -15.81 -4.59 15.31
C ALA A 88 -14.60 -3.85 15.92
N SER A 89 -14.03 -4.38 17.01
CA SER A 89 -12.78 -3.87 17.61
C SER A 89 -11.51 -4.34 16.89
N THR A 90 -11.66 -4.92 15.70
CA THR A 90 -10.57 -5.49 14.92
C THR A 90 -9.84 -4.41 14.14
N TRP A 91 -8.51 -4.46 14.14
CA TRP A 91 -7.63 -3.61 13.34
C TRP A 91 -6.91 -4.48 12.32
N TYR A 92 -6.37 -3.86 11.26
CA TYR A 92 -5.70 -4.59 10.19
C TYR A 92 -4.36 -3.99 9.76
N ILE A 93 -3.56 -4.82 9.10
CA ILE A 93 -2.35 -4.45 8.38
C ILE A 93 -2.62 -4.61 6.89
N CYS A 94 -2.29 -3.59 6.10
CA CYS A 94 -2.56 -3.55 4.69
C CYS A 94 -1.26 -3.58 3.86
N ASP A 95 -1.12 -4.60 3.01
CA ASP A 95 -0.10 -4.66 1.96
C ASP A 95 -0.58 -3.81 0.79
N ARG A 96 -0.09 -2.55 0.73
CA ARG A 96 -0.58 -1.44 -0.10
C ARG A 96 -1.84 -0.77 0.47
N SER A 97 -2.31 0.25 -0.22
CA SER A 97 -3.46 1.07 0.17
C SER A 97 -4.29 1.50 -1.04
N GLY A 98 -5.42 2.16 -0.80
CA GLY A 98 -6.18 2.85 -1.85
C GLY A 98 -5.38 3.92 -2.60
N LEU A 99 -4.33 4.46 -1.99
CA LEU A 99 -3.49 5.49 -2.61
C LEU A 99 -2.58 4.91 -3.70
N ASP A 100 -2.12 3.66 -3.54
CA ASP A 100 -1.22 3.00 -4.48
C ASP A 100 -1.74 3.06 -5.94
N PRO A 101 -2.96 2.59 -6.26
CA PRO A 101 -3.44 2.62 -7.64
C PRO A 101 -3.61 4.04 -8.19
N ILE A 102 -3.88 5.04 -7.34
CA ILE A 102 -3.97 6.45 -7.74
C ILE A 102 -2.59 6.99 -8.12
N VAL A 103 -1.55 6.66 -7.35
CA VAL A 103 -0.16 7.02 -7.68
C VAL A 103 0.25 6.40 -9.01
N TYR A 104 -0.06 5.12 -9.23
CA TYR A 104 0.26 4.47 -10.51
C TYR A 104 -0.54 5.04 -11.68
N ALA A 105 -1.82 5.40 -11.49
CA ALA A 105 -2.59 6.09 -12.52
C ALA A 105 -1.97 7.46 -12.87
N LYS A 106 -1.53 8.22 -11.86
CA LYS A 106 -0.81 9.50 -12.09
C LYS A 106 0.45 9.30 -12.92
N CYS A 107 1.25 8.29 -12.59
CA CYS A 107 2.55 8.07 -13.22
C CYS A 107 2.44 7.51 -14.65
N PHE A 108 1.55 6.54 -14.87
CA PHE A 108 1.45 5.80 -16.13
C PHE A 108 0.39 6.33 -17.09
N VAL A 109 -0.62 7.04 -16.60
CA VAL A 109 -1.73 7.55 -17.42
C VAL A 109 -1.72 9.08 -17.44
N GLY A 110 -1.60 9.72 -16.28
CA GLY A 110 -1.48 11.17 -16.15
C GLY A 110 -2.34 11.77 -15.04
N ASP A 111 -2.21 13.08 -14.85
CA ASP A 111 -2.82 13.80 -13.73
C ASP A 111 -4.35 13.77 -13.74
N TYR A 112 -4.97 13.84 -14.92
CA TYR A 112 -6.42 13.78 -15.06
C TYR A 112 -7.00 12.45 -14.54
N ALA A 113 -6.31 11.35 -14.85
CA ALA A 113 -6.71 10.01 -14.40
C ALA A 113 -6.65 9.88 -12.88
N ALA A 114 -5.60 10.42 -12.27
CA ALA A 114 -5.47 10.45 -10.81
C ALA A 114 -6.53 11.34 -10.16
N ALA A 115 -6.81 12.52 -10.73
CA ALA A 115 -7.85 13.42 -10.23
C ALA A 115 -9.24 12.77 -10.27
N GLU A 116 -9.56 12.04 -11.35
CA GLU A 116 -10.82 11.30 -11.44
C GLU A 116 -10.94 10.22 -10.36
N MET A 117 -9.87 9.45 -10.11
CA MET A 117 -9.88 8.43 -9.06
C MET A 117 -9.99 9.04 -7.65
N LEU A 118 -9.34 10.19 -7.40
CA LEU A 118 -9.45 10.94 -6.15
C LEU A 118 -10.85 11.52 -5.93
N ALA A 119 -11.64 11.72 -6.99
CA ALA A 119 -13.02 12.16 -6.89
C ALA A 119 -14.03 11.02 -6.63
N SER A 120 -13.59 9.75 -6.75
CA SER A 120 -14.46 8.59 -6.59
C SER A 120 -14.89 8.35 -5.13
N GLU A 121 -16.07 7.77 -4.95
CA GLU A 121 -16.58 7.36 -3.63
C GLU A 121 -15.68 6.32 -2.94
N PHE A 122 -15.04 5.44 -3.72
CA PHE A 122 -14.10 4.45 -3.19
C PHE A 122 -12.91 5.12 -2.50
N TRP A 123 -12.36 6.19 -3.09
CA TRP A 123 -11.25 6.90 -2.47
C TRP A 123 -11.68 7.65 -1.21
N GLN A 124 -12.85 8.29 -1.20
CA GLN A 124 -13.31 9.05 -0.02
C GLN A 124 -13.33 8.18 1.24
N GLY A 125 -13.92 6.98 1.18
CA GLY A 125 -13.95 6.07 2.32
C GLY A 125 -12.57 5.51 2.71
N LEU A 126 -11.65 5.35 1.76
CA LEU A 126 -10.28 4.89 2.02
C LEU A 126 -9.41 5.98 2.63
N GLU A 127 -9.58 7.23 2.18
CA GLU A 127 -8.80 8.37 2.64
C GLU A 127 -8.98 8.62 4.13
N ASP A 128 -10.22 8.60 4.61
CA ASP A 128 -10.53 8.84 6.02
C ASP A 128 -9.89 7.75 6.91
N ARG A 129 -9.99 6.48 6.50
CA ARG A 129 -9.31 5.37 7.20
C ARG A 129 -7.80 5.57 7.22
N MET A 130 -7.20 5.97 6.10
CA MET A 130 -5.75 6.23 6.03
C MET A 130 -5.33 7.38 6.95
N LYS A 131 -6.11 8.46 7.03
CA LYS A 131 -5.82 9.62 7.91
C LYS A 131 -5.84 9.25 9.39
N GLU A 132 -6.70 8.32 9.78
CA GLU A 132 -6.82 7.85 11.17
C GLU A 132 -5.78 6.77 11.54
N SER A 133 -5.03 6.28 10.55
CA SER A 133 -4.15 5.12 10.64
C SER A 133 -2.67 5.48 10.67
N ILE A 134 -1.83 4.45 10.77
CA ILE A 134 -0.37 4.59 10.65
C ILE A 134 0.01 4.23 9.23
N VAL A 135 0.53 5.19 8.47
CA VAL A 135 1.01 4.96 7.11
C VAL A 135 2.53 4.90 7.10
N ILE A 136 3.08 3.82 6.57
CA ILE A 136 4.52 3.59 6.41
C ILE A 136 4.83 3.54 4.92
N LEU A 137 5.58 4.53 4.45
CA LEU A 137 6.12 4.57 3.08
C LEU A 137 7.50 3.91 3.04
N CYS A 138 7.63 2.81 2.30
CA CYS A 138 8.92 2.22 1.99
C CYS A 138 9.54 2.96 0.80
N GLU A 139 10.65 3.65 1.05
CA GLU A 139 11.37 4.45 0.06
C GLU A 139 11.85 3.62 -1.13
N ALA A 140 11.68 4.16 -2.34
CA ALA A 140 12.22 3.56 -3.56
C ALA A 140 13.77 3.63 -3.62
N GLY A 141 14.38 2.79 -4.45
CA GLY A 141 15.82 2.77 -4.66
C GLY A 141 16.57 1.67 -3.91
N CYS A 142 15.88 0.62 -3.45
CA CYS A 142 16.53 -0.56 -2.89
C CYS A 142 17.32 -1.33 -3.96
N GLN A 143 18.42 -1.99 -3.58
CA GLN A 143 19.30 -2.71 -4.51
C GLN A 143 18.71 -4.02 -5.08
N TRP A 144 17.56 -4.47 -4.58
CA TRP A 144 16.91 -5.75 -4.92
C TRP A 144 15.61 -5.57 -5.72
N LEU A 145 15.66 -4.81 -6.82
CA LEU A 145 14.56 -4.71 -7.77
C LEU A 145 14.41 -6.05 -8.52
N GLU A 146 13.66 -6.99 -7.95
CA GLU A 146 13.26 -8.22 -8.65
C GLU A 146 11.95 -7.97 -9.43
N ASP A 147 11.94 -8.31 -10.72
CA ASP A 147 10.75 -8.35 -11.56
C ASP A 147 9.93 -9.58 -11.18
N ASP A 148 8.71 -9.37 -10.70
CA ASP A 148 7.81 -10.45 -10.29
C ASP A 148 6.99 -11.05 -11.45
N GLY A 149 7.24 -10.59 -12.68
CA GLY A 149 6.64 -11.08 -13.92
C GLY A 149 5.18 -10.68 -14.11
N VAL A 150 4.55 -10.04 -13.11
CA VAL A 150 3.10 -9.83 -13.06
C VAL A 150 2.74 -8.35 -13.16
N ARG A 151 3.58 -7.43 -12.69
CA ARG A 151 3.25 -6.00 -12.59
C ARG A 151 3.99 -5.10 -13.58
N LEU A 152 3.46 -3.89 -13.77
CA LEU A 152 4.16 -2.79 -14.44
C LEU A 152 5.35 -2.35 -13.57
N MET A 153 6.52 -2.87 -13.91
CA MET A 153 7.79 -2.47 -13.30
C MET A 153 8.23 -1.09 -13.81
N PRO A 154 8.84 -0.26 -12.95
CA PRO A 154 9.58 0.91 -13.42
C PRO A 154 10.64 0.47 -14.44
N LYS A 155 10.75 1.19 -15.55
CA LYS A 155 11.73 0.94 -16.61
C LYS A 155 13.15 1.24 -16.14
N ASP A 156 13.28 2.21 -15.25
CA ASP A 156 14.56 2.66 -14.70
C ASP A 156 14.41 3.25 -13.29
N GLU A 157 15.55 3.56 -12.68
CA GLU A 157 15.61 4.21 -11.36
C GLU A 157 14.88 5.56 -11.35
N LYS A 158 14.87 6.31 -12.45
CA LYS A 158 14.22 7.62 -12.52
C LYS A 158 12.69 7.48 -12.43
N GLU A 159 12.11 6.53 -13.15
CA GLU A 159 10.69 6.21 -13.06
C GLU A 159 10.34 5.68 -11.67
N TRP A 160 11.22 4.90 -11.06
CA TRP A 160 11.02 4.41 -9.71
C TRP A 160 10.98 5.54 -8.67
N MET A 161 11.93 6.46 -8.75
CA MET A 161 11.98 7.67 -7.91
C MET A 161 10.82 8.63 -8.20
N ARG A 162 10.33 8.68 -9.45
CA ARG A 162 9.12 9.45 -9.80
C ARG A 162 7.89 8.91 -9.11
N ILE A 163 7.74 7.59 -9.01
CA ILE A 163 6.64 6.96 -8.26
C ILE A 163 6.75 7.28 -6.77
N ASP A 164 7.96 7.21 -6.18
CA ASP A 164 8.18 7.58 -4.78
C ASP A 164 7.82 9.04 -4.49
N ALA A 165 8.26 9.96 -5.35
CA ALA A 165 7.90 11.37 -5.26
C ALA A 165 6.38 11.57 -5.34
N ALA A 166 5.71 10.88 -6.26
CA ALA A 166 4.25 10.94 -6.39
C ALA A 166 3.51 10.43 -5.15
N PHE A 167 4.01 9.39 -4.47
CA PHE A 167 3.49 8.96 -3.16
C PHE A 167 3.60 10.09 -2.14
N ARG A 168 4.79 10.67 -1.97
CA ARG A 168 5.05 11.72 -0.98
C ARG A 168 4.17 12.95 -1.23
N ASP A 169 4.05 13.36 -2.48
CA ASP A 169 3.27 14.53 -2.85
C ASP A 169 1.78 14.31 -2.58
N LEU A 170 1.22 13.17 -2.99
CA LEU A 170 -0.19 12.89 -2.72
C LEU A 170 -0.48 12.75 -1.22
N LEU A 171 0.39 12.07 -0.46
CA LEU A 171 0.22 11.97 1.00
C LEU A 171 0.17 13.35 1.65
N ARG A 172 1.10 14.25 1.28
CA ARG A 172 1.13 15.63 1.79
C ARG A 172 -0.10 16.43 1.38
N ILE A 173 -0.47 16.40 0.10
CA ILE A 173 -1.61 17.16 -0.45
C ILE A 173 -2.92 16.71 0.22
N ARG A 174 -3.07 15.41 0.49
CA ARG A 174 -4.25 14.85 1.14
C ARG A 174 -4.21 14.96 2.67
N GLY A 175 -3.13 15.48 3.26
CA GLY A 175 -2.99 15.60 4.71
C GLY A 175 -2.89 14.26 5.43
N ILE A 176 -2.40 13.22 4.76
CA ILE A 176 -2.19 11.89 5.35
C ILE A 176 -0.81 11.88 6.00
N SER A 177 -0.77 11.66 7.32
CA SER A 177 0.50 11.54 8.05
C SER A 177 1.17 10.21 7.73
N PHE A 178 2.48 10.22 7.46
CA PHE A 178 3.24 9.02 7.11
C PHE A 178 4.66 9.05 7.68
N TYR A 179 5.21 7.85 7.86
CA TYR A 179 6.60 7.62 8.24
C TYR A 179 7.34 6.94 7.11
N ILE A 180 8.61 7.28 6.92
CA ILE A 180 9.44 6.70 5.87
C ILE A 180 10.32 5.62 6.47
N ILE A 181 10.34 4.44 5.85
CA ILE A 181 11.44 3.48 5.98
C ILE A 181 12.41 3.78 4.85
N SER A 182 13.63 4.20 5.21
CA SER A 182 14.66 4.51 4.23
C SER A 182 15.11 3.27 3.47
N LYS A 183 15.49 3.47 2.21
CA LYS A 183 16.06 2.41 1.36
C LYS A 183 17.35 1.81 1.93
N ASP A 184 18.07 2.55 2.77
CA ASP A 184 19.33 2.13 3.39
C ASP A 184 19.10 1.26 4.64
N MET A 185 17.86 1.19 5.14
CA MET A 185 17.46 0.29 6.24
C MET A 185 17.23 -1.12 5.68
N THR A 186 18.32 -1.85 5.45
CA THR A 186 18.27 -3.19 4.82
C THR A 186 17.90 -4.30 5.80
N ASP A 187 18.12 -4.11 7.10
CA ASP A 187 17.81 -5.12 8.11
C ASP A 187 16.30 -5.26 8.35
N LEU A 188 15.77 -6.46 8.13
CA LEU A 188 14.33 -6.74 8.25
C LEU A 188 13.82 -6.53 9.68
N ARG A 189 14.62 -6.88 10.69
CA ARG A 189 14.24 -6.74 12.10
C ARG A 189 14.18 -5.26 12.49
N GLU A 190 15.12 -4.46 12.03
CA GLU A 190 15.12 -3.00 12.21
C GLU A 190 13.86 -2.37 11.60
N ARG A 191 13.50 -2.78 10.37
CA ARG A 191 12.26 -2.32 9.71
C ARG A 191 11.01 -2.68 10.52
N VAL A 192 10.91 -3.90 11.04
CA VAL A 192 9.78 -4.33 11.88
C VAL A 192 9.72 -3.49 13.17
N GLN A 193 10.85 -3.31 13.86
CA GLN A 193 10.92 -2.50 15.07
C GLN A 193 10.53 -1.04 14.81
N TYR A 194 10.90 -0.50 13.65
CA TYR A 194 10.52 0.85 13.24
C TYR A 194 9.00 1.00 13.12
N VAL A 195 8.33 0.06 12.45
CA VAL A 195 6.86 0.05 12.36
C VAL A 195 6.21 -0.07 13.74
N GLN A 196 6.69 -1.00 14.57
CA GLN A 196 6.15 -1.22 15.91
C GLN A 196 6.30 0.01 16.82
N ARG A 197 7.40 0.75 16.72
CA ARG A 197 7.64 1.97 17.51
C ARG A 197 6.57 3.01 17.23
N HIS A 198 6.27 3.25 15.95
CA HIS A 198 5.25 4.21 15.53
C HIS A 198 3.83 3.72 15.85
N ALA A 199 3.61 2.40 15.84
CA ALA A 199 2.34 1.83 16.27
C ALA A 199 2.05 2.03 17.76
N LYS A 200 3.08 1.98 18.61
CA LYS A 200 2.95 2.18 20.06
C LYS A 200 2.88 3.67 20.45
N SER A 201 3.54 4.57 19.72
CA SER A 201 3.59 6.00 20.08
C SER A 201 2.26 6.75 19.91
N THR A 202 1.36 6.25 19.06
CA THR A 202 0.01 6.82 18.84
C THR A 202 -1.06 6.33 19.83
N GLY A 203 -0.68 5.54 20.84
CA GLY A 203 -1.57 4.99 21.86
C GLY A 203 -1.56 5.70 23.22
N LYS A 204 -1.05 6.94 23.29
CA LYS A 204 -1.11 7.80 24.48
C LYS A 204 -2.00 9.00 24.24
#